data_AF-A0A7C3L6A1-F1
#
_entry.id   AF-A0A7C3L6A1-F1
#
_cell.length_a   1.000
_cell.length_b   1.000
_cell.length_c   1.000
_cell.angle_alpha   90.00
_cell.angle_beta   90.00
_cell.angle_gamma   90.00
#
_symmetry.space_group_name_H-M   'P 1'
#
loop_
_entity.id
_entity.type
_entity.pdbx_description
1 polymer ?
#
loop_
_entity_poly.entity_id
_entity_poly.type
_entity_poly.pdbx_seq_one_letter_code
_entity_poly.pdbx_strand_id
1 'polypeptide(L)'
;MQTPLIDLWKEIHEFLGANPLPGRGKGFEIGDIRFSMGMHRYYLERGIQFDDAMRKRIDRIAEKYKLRLDERELTNLVLFDHTNEYIGRVQDTRLILMPQKMQEELFYDLLRLYVE
;
A
#
# COMPACT_ATOMS: atom_id res chain seq x y z
N MET A 1 3.72 -1.75 -23.06
CA MET A 1 4.10 -2.63 -21.93
C MET A 1 3.15 -2.30 -20.80
N GLN A 2 2.12 -3.12 -20.62
CA GLN A 2 1.09 -2.92 -19.59
C GLN A 2 1.60 -3.62 -18.32
N THR A 3 1.70 -2.84 -17.25
CA THR A 3 2.76 -2.87 -16.23
C THR A 3 2.70 -4.10 -15.31
N PRO A 4 3.86 -4.61 -14.85
CA PRO A 4 4.01 -5.69 -13.85
C PRO A 4 3.18 -5.60 -12.55
N LEU A 5 2.49 -4.48 -12.30
CA LEU A 5 1.69 -4.26 -11.09
C LEU A 5 0.44 -5.15 -11.03
N ILE A 6 -0.16 -5.51 -12.18
CA ILE A 6 -1.39 -6.33 -12.21
C ILE A 6 -1.14 -7.74 -11.66
N ASP A 7 0.04 -8.30 -11.88
CA ASP A 7 0.37 -9.64 -11.40
C ASP A 7 0.64 -9.66 -9.89
N LEU A 8 1.09 -8.53 -9.32
CA LEU A 8 1.37 -8.40 -7.90
C LEU A 8 0.15 -8.66 -7.01
N TRP A 9 -1.01 -8.12 -7.37
CA TRP A 9 -2.24 -8.32 -6.57
C TRP A 9 -2.62 -9.80 -6.51
N LYS A 10 -2.55 -10.49 -7.65
CA LYS A 10 -2.84 -11.93 -7.72
C LYS A 10 -1.85 -12.74 -6.90
N GLU A 11 -0.55 -12.46 -7.04
CA GLU A 11 0.49 -13.15 -6.28
C GLU A 11 0.36 -12.95 -4.76
N ILE A 12 -0.01 -11.73 -4.34
CA ILE A 12 -0.31 -11.41 -2.93
C ILE A 12 -1.51 -12.23 -2.44
N HIS A 13 -2.60 -12.26 -3.19
CA HIS A 13 -3.81 -12.97 -2.80
C HIS A 13 -3.65 -14.49 -2.82
N GLU A 14 -2.88 -15.04 -3.76
CA GLU A 14 -2.52 -16.45 -3.78
C GLU A 14 -1.69 -16.83 -2.54
N PHE A 15 -0.70 -16.00 -2.20
CA PHE A 15 0.09 -16.21 -0.99
C PHE A 15 -0.77 -16.12 0.28
N LEU A 16 -1.69 -15.15 0.37
CA LEU A 16 -2.63 -15.05 1.49
C LEU A 16 -3.56 -16.26 1.58
N GLY A 17 -4.06 -16.74 0.44
CA GLY A 17 -4.92 -17.92 0.34
C GLY A 17 -4.24 -19.21 0.80
N ALA A 18 -2.91 -19.29 0.68
CA ALA A 18 -2.11 -20.41 1.18
C ALA A 18 -1.97 -20.43 2.72
N ASN A 19 -2.54 -19.46 3.43
CA ASN A 19 -2.52 -19.33 4.90
C ASN A 19 -1.10 -19.50 5.49
N PRO A 20 -0.18 -18.58 5.16
CA PRO A 20 1.23 -18.68 5.50
C PRO A 20 1.43 -18.60 7.01
N LEU A 21 2.34 -19.42 7.55
CA LEU A 21 2.67 -19.40 8.97
C LEU A 21 3.24 -18.03 9.40
N PRO A 22 2.96 -17.56 10.63
CA PRO A 22 3.58 -16.36 11.17
C PRO A 22 5.11 -16.41 11.07
N GLY A 23 5.73 -15.33 10.59
CA GLY A 23 7.18 -15.24 10.40
C GLY A 23 7.73 -15.85 9.10
N ARG A 24 6.90 -16.55 8.30
CA ARG A 24 7.26 -16.99 6.95
C ARG A 24 6.83 -15.94 5.93
N GLY A 25 7.62 -14.87 5.83
CA GLY A 25 7.42 -13.86 4.81
C GLY A 25 7.76 -14.34 3.41
N LYS A 26 7.20 -13.65 2.40
CA LYS A 26 7.61 -13.78 1.00
C LYS A 26 8.05 -12.40 0.50
N GLY A 27 9.21 -12.36 -0.12
CA GLY A 27 9.66 -11.21 -0.89
C GLY A 27 9.08 -11.29 -2.29
N PHE A 28 8.59 -10.17 -2.81
CA PHE A 28 8.23 -10.03 -4.22
C PHE A 28 9.06 -8.89 -4.81
N GLU A 29 9.65 -9.11 -5.97
CA GLU A 29 10.42 -8.09 -6.67
C GLU A 29 9.81 -7.86 -8.04
N ILE A 30 9.50 -6.61 -8.34
CA ILE A 30 8.90 -6.19 -9.61
C ILE A 30 9.67 -4.98 -10.11
N GLY A 31 10.62 -5.18 -11.02
CA GLY A 31 11.58 -4.14 -11.40
C GLY A 31 12.38 -3.69 -10.16
N ASP A 32 12.37 -2.38 -9.87
CA ASP A 32 13.02 -1.80 -8.68
C ASP A 32 12.15 -1.84 -7.42
N ILE A 33 10.95 -2.41 -7.52
CA ILE A 33 9.96 -2.41 -6.44
C ILE A 33 10.16 -3.67 -5.62
N ARG A 34 10.61 -3.52 -4.37
CA ARG A 34 10.72 -4.62 -3.40
C ARG A 34 9.54 -4.60 -2.46
N PHE A 35 8.82 -5.71 -2.42
CA PHE A 35 7.79 -5.99 -1.43
C PHE A 35 8.28 -7.03 -0.45
N SER A 36 8.08 -6.78 0.84
CA SER A 36 8.21 -7.80 1.86
C SER A 36 6.87 -8.05 2.52
N MET A 37 6.50 -9.31 2.66
CA MET A 37 5.38 -9.72 3.48
C MET A 37 5.85 -10.12 4.86
N GLY A 38 5.60 -9.29 5.87
CA GLY A 38 5.91 -9.61 7.27
C GLY A 38 4.68 -9.39 8.14
N MET A 39 4.20 -10.46 8.80
CA MET A 39 3.04 -10.41 9.72
C MET A 39 1.86 -9.57 9.18
N HIS A 40 1.25 -10.01 8.08
CA HIS A 40 0.05 -9.41 7.48
C HIS A 40 0.20 -7.93 7.03
N ARG A 41 1.43 -7.42 6.94
CA ARG A 41 1.76 -6.07 6.47
C ARG A 41 2.71 -6.14 5.29
N TYR A 42 2.52 -5.22 4.36
CA TYR A 42 3.16 -5.19 3.06
C TYR A 42 3.94 -3.90 2.96
N TYR A 43 5.24 -4.02 2.72
CA TYR A 43 6.16 -2.89 2.75
C TYR A 43 6.68 -2.63 1.35
N LEU A 44 6.60 -1.38 0.91
CA LEU A 44 7.42 -0.87 -0.18
C LEU A 44 8.37 0.18 0.40
N GLU A 45 9.66 -0.12 0.40
CA GLU A 45 10.71 0.82 0.82
C GLU A 45 11.19 1.63 -0.39
N ARG A 46 10.57 2.78 -0.61
CA ARG A 46 11.01 3.77 -1.60
C ARG A 46 10.72 5.16 -1.06
N GLY A 47 11.71 6.04 -1.18
CA GLY A 47 11.56 7.45 -0.84
C GLY A 47 10.63 8.16 -1.84
N ILE A 48 9.61 8.85 -1.35
CA ILE A 48 8.79 9.78 -2.12
C ILE A 48 8.93 11.20 -1.58
N GLN A 49 8.85 12.20 -2.45
CA GLN A 49 8.75 13.58 -2.02
C GLN A 49 7.32 13.85 -1.53
N PHE A 50 7.20 14.15 -0.24
CA PHE A 50 5.91 14.43 0.38
C PHE A 50 5.56 15.93 0.23
N ASP A 51 5.21 16.34 -0.98
CA ASP A 51 4.84 17.72 -1.31
C ASP A 51 3.33 17.93 -1.46
N ASP A 52 2.91 19.16 -1.75
CA ASP A 52 1.49 19.53 -1.93
C ASP A 52 0.82 18.74 -3.06
N ALA A 53 1.56 18.34 -4.10
CA ALA A 53 1.02 17.56 -5.21
C ALA A 53 0.76 16.12 -4.78
N MET A 54 1.70 15.51 -4.05
CA MET A 54 1.54 14.20 -3.43
C MET A 54 0.36 14.20 -2.46
N ARG A 55 0.27 15.23 -1.60
CA ARG A 55 -0.83 15.38 -0.65
C ARG A 55 -2.19 15.43 -1.36
N LYS A 56 -2.32 16.24 -2.42
CA LYS A 56 -3.54 16.30 -3.23
C LYS A 56 -3.90 14.96 -3.88
N ARG A 57 -2.92 14.16 -4.31
CA ARG A 57 -3.18 12.81 -4.83
C ARG A 57 -3.74 11.90 -3.73
N ILE A 58 -3.14 11.92 -2.54
CA ILE A 58 -3.61 11.13 -1.40
C ILE A 58 -5.03 11.53 -0.99
N ASP A 59 -5.31 12.84 -0.90
CA ASP A 59 -6.63 13.35 -0.53
C ASP A 59 -7.70 12.92 -1.54
N ARG A 60 -7.39 12.93 -2.86
CA ARG A 60 -8.30 12.42 -3.91
C ARG A 60 -8.58 10.92 -3.77
N ILE A 61 -7.56 10.12 -3.45
CA ILE A 61 -7.73 8.68 -3.19
C ILE A 61 -8.61 8.50 -1.96
N ALA A 62 -8.35 9.25 -0.88
CA ALA A 62 -9.14 9.17 0.34
C ALA A 62 -10.62 9.53 0.09
N GLU A 63 -10.90 10.57 -0.68
CA GLU A 63 -12.26 10.94 -1.07
C GLU A 63 -12.93 9.84 -1.90
N LYS A 64 -12.26 9.36 -2.96
CA LYS A 64 -12.77 8.31 -3.86
C LYS A 64 -13.17 7.04 -3.09
N TYR A 65 -12.36 6.63 -2.12
CA TYR A 65 -12.57 5.39 -1.36
C TYR A 65 -13.16 5.59 0.03
N LYS A 66 -13.58 6.82 0.38
CA LYS A 66 -14.12 7.18 1.70
C LYS A 66 -13.20 6.77 2.85
N LEU A 67 -11.90 6.98 2.68
CA LEU A 67 -10.90 6.68 3.69
C LEU A 67 -10.83 7.79 4.73
N ARG A 68 -10.60 7.41 5.99
CA ARG A 68 -10.20 8.35 7.02
C ARG A 68 -8.68 8.40 7.06
N LEU A 69 -8.13 9.61 6.95
CA LEU A 69 -6.71 9.89 7.11
C LEU A 69 -6.45 10.38 8.54
N ASP A 70 -5.42 9.85 9.18
CA ASP A 70 -4.93 10.30 10.49
C ASP A 70 -3.48 10.78 10.32
N GLU A 71 -3.28 12.10 10.46
CA GLU A 71 -1.98 12.74 10.34
C GLU A 71 -1.23 12.64 11.66
N ARG A 72 -0.08 11.97 11.66
CA ARG A 72 0.74 11.84 12.88
C ARG A 72 1.98 12.71 12.85
N GLU A 73 2.60 12.82 11.69
CA GLU A 73 3.77 13.63 11.41
C GLU A 73 3.58 14.21 10.00
N LEU A 74 4.36 15.24 9.64
CA LEU A 74 4.27 15.92 8.35
C LEU A 74 4.38 14.97 7.14
N THR A 75 5.07 13.85 7.31
CA THR A 75 5.32 12.86 6.26
C THR A 75 4.74 11.49 6.61
N ASN A 76 3.68 11.44 7.43
CA ASN A 76 3.14 10.17 7.94
C ASN A 76 1.60 10.20 8.04
N LEU A 77 0.95 9.57 7.06
CA LEU A 77 -0.50 9.45 6.98
C LEU A 77 -0.94 8.02 7.22
N VAL A 78 -1.74 7.81 8.27
CA VAL A 78 -2.35 6.51 8.57
C VAL A 78 -3.70 6.42 7.88
N LEU A 79 -3.93 5.30 7.17
CA LEU A 79 -5.12 5.05 6.38
C LEU A 79 -6.08 4.11 7.12
N PHE A 80 -7.33 4.53 7.23
CA PHE A 80 -8.43 3.72 7.73
C PHE A 80 -9.54 3.63 6.69
N ASP A 81 -10.20 2.49 6.62
CA ASP A 81 -11.38 2.34 5.78
C ASP A 81 -12.62 3.02 6.39
N HIS A 82 -13.75 2.93 5.68
CA HIS A 82 -15.04 3.48 6.10
C HIS A 82 -15.59 2.87 7.42
N THR A 83 -15.05 1.73 7.87
CA THR A 83 -15.41 1.07 9.13
C THR A 83 -14.44 1.42 10.27
N ASN A 84 -13.48 2.31 10.03
CA ASN A 84 -12.37 2.66 10.93
C ASN A 84 -11.36 1.52 11.16
N GLU A 85 -11.31 0.53 10.28
CA GLU A 85 -10.23 -0.46 10.32
C GLU A 85 -8.95 0.09 9.68
N TYR A 86 -7.82 -0.18 10.33
CA TYR A 86 -6.51 0.15 9.78
C TYR A 86 -6.24 -0.68 8.51
N ILE A 87 -5.89 -0.01 7.41
CA ILE A 87 -5.61 -0.64 6.12
C ILE A 87 -4.22 -0.32 5.57
N GLY A 88 -3.52 0.66 6.15
CA GLY A 88 -2.18 1.02 5.68
C GLY A 88 -1.68 2.35 6.19
N ARG A 89 -0.52 2.77 5.70
CA ARG A 89 0.15 4.02 6.02
C ARG A 89 1.02 4.45 4.83
N VAL A 90 0.97 5.73 4.49
CA VAL A 90 1.85 6.37 3.52
C VAL A 90 2.90 7.18 4.28
N GLN A 91 4.19 6.97 4.00
CA GLN A 91 5.28 7.75 4.59
C GLN A 91 6.24 8.26 3.52
N ASP A 92 7.02 9.29 3.81
CA ASP A 92 8.12 9.73 2.92
C ASP A 92 9.09 8.61 2.52
N THR A 93 9.31 7.63 3.40
CA THR A 93 10.33 6.58 3.24
C THR A 93 9.75 5.24 2.84
N ARG A 94 8.43 5.04 2.99
CA ARG A 94 7.80 3.74 2.77
C ARG A 94 6.27 3.81 2.64
N LEU A 95 5.73 2.86 1.88
CA LEU A 95 4.31 2.53 1.86
C LEU A 95 4.08 1.25 2.66
N ILE A 96 3.12 1.27 3.57
CA ILE A 96 2.65 0.08 4.30
C ILE A 96 1.20 -0.18 3.93
N LEU A 97 0.86 -1.36 3.40
CA LEU A 97 -0.50 -1.72 3.02
C LEU A 97 -0.95 -3.01 3.71
N MET A 98 -2.27 -3.20 3.81
CA MET A 98 -2.95 -4.45 4.17
C MET A 98 -3.92 -4.90 3.04
N PRO A 99 -3.41 -5.39 1.89
CA PRO A 99 -4.15 -6.01 0.77
C PRO A 99 -5.40 -6.80 1.15
N GLN A 100 -5.32 -7.66 2.18
CA GLN A 100 -6.45 -8.47 2.65
C GLN A 100 -7.64 -7.65 3.18
N LYS A 101 -7.44 -6.36 3.47
CA LYS A 101 -8.45 -5.42 3.95
C LYS A 101 -8.83 -4.34 2.93
N MET A 102 -8.33 -4.42 1.70
CA MET A 102 -8.58 -3.41 0.66
C MET A 102 -9.13 -4.03 -0.60
N GLN A 103 -9.68 -3.17 -1.45
CA GLN A 103 -10.08 -3.52 -2.81
C GLN A 103 -8.87 -3.39 -3.75
N GLU A 104 -8.85 -4.18 -4.82
CA GLU A 104 -7.76 -4.20 -5.81
C GLU A 104 -7.45 -2.81 -6.38
N GLU A 105 -8.49 -2.06 -6.72
CA GLU A 105 -8.33 -0.73 -7.32
C GLU A 105 -7.67 0.26 -6.34
N LEU A 106 -8.05 0.21 -5.05
CA LEU A 106 -7.45 1.02 -4.00
C LEU A 106 -5.98 0.67 -3.79
N PHE A 107 -5.64 -0.62 -3.82
CA PHE A 107 -4.27 -1.09 -3.74
C PHE A 107 -3.42 -0.47 -4.85
N TYR A 108 -3.89 -0.50 -6.10
CA TYR A 108 -3.15 0.08 -7.22
C TYR A 108 -3.05 1.60 -7.16
N ASP A 109 -4.12 2.30 -6.78
CA ASP A 109 -4.09 3.77 -6.68
C ASP A 109 -3.09 4.22 -5.60
N LEU A 110 -2.98 3.51 -4.48
CA LEU A 110 -1.96 3.78 -3.46
C LEU A 110 -0.55 3.42 -3.93
N LEU A 111 -0.40 2.29 -4.64
CA LEU A 111 0.90 1.85 -5.14
C LEU A 111 1.46 2.81 -6.20
N ARG A 112 0.60 3.40 -7.04
CA ARG A 112 0.93 4.44 -8.03
C ARG A 112 1.58 5.69 -7.42
N LEU A 113 1.39 5.95 -6.12
CA LEU A 113 2.09 7.04 -5.44
C LEU A 113 3.60 6.82 -5.38
N TYR A 114 4.08 5.58 -5.49
CA TYR A 114 5.50 5.21 -5.34
C TYR A 114 6.13 4.71 -6.63
N VAL A 115 5.35 4.43 -7.67
CA VAL A 115 5.89 3.90 -8.93
C VAL A 115 5.89 4.92 -10.06
N GLU A 116 5.08 5.98 -9.94
CA GLU A 116 5.04 7.14 -10.83
C GLU A 116 5.84 8.29 -10.23
#